data_AF-A0A1I3KS02-F1
#
_entry.id   AF-A0A1I3KS02-F1
#
_cell.length_a   1.000
_cell.length_b   1.000
_cell.length_c   1.000
_cell.angle_alpha   90.00
_cell.angle_beta   90.00
_cell.angle_gamma   90.00
#
_symmetry.space_group_name_H-M   'P 1'
#
loop_
_entity.id
_entity.type
_entity.pdbx_description
1 polymer ?
#
loop_
_entity_poly.entity_id
_entity_poly.type
_entity_poly.pdbx_seq_one_letter_code
_entity_poly.pdbx_strand_id
1 'polypeptide(L)'
;MNDVERVARQVDRLCWTGILLGLAFTMTNVQQFAAAGARTWSLPWFGAWLLDPMVSLVLLAILRAEQVTARHGVRTGGWVRGAKWFTLAATYVMNTWQAFSERSPALVVLHSVPPLVVFVATEAVTDLRDKLGAAVAAVAAARQPERAVPRTTFGEYLDAARAALTAEVVITPAWVREVTGCSRGLSSKLAATLRAEAGERS
;
A
#
# COMPACT_ATOMS: atom_id res chain seq x y z
N MET A 1 -9.81 -15.40 3.27
CA MET A 1 -9.59 -14.04 3.81
C MET A 1 -8.96 -14.21 5.19
N ASN A 2 -7.67 -13.90 5.34
CA ASN A 2 -6.89 -14.23 6.53
C ASN A 2 -7.35 -13.39 7.74
N ASP A 3 -7.27 -13.91 8.97
CA ASP A 3 -7.67 -13.17 10.19
C ASP A 3 -6.95 -11.83 10.34
N VAL A 4 -5.68 -11.77 9.93
CA VAL A 4 -4.86 -10.54 9.90
C VAL A 4 -5.49 -9.45 9.02
N GLU A 5 -6.06 -9.81 7.89
CA GLU A 5 -6.69 -8.86 6.95
C GLU A 5 -8.02 -8.33 7.50
N ARG A 6 -8.74 -9.13 8.28
CA ARG A 6 -9.95 -8.70 8.99
C ARG A 6 -9.60 -7.70 10.09
N VAL A 7 -8.60 -8.01 10.92
CA VAL A 7 -8.13 -7.12 12.00
C VAL A 7 -7.62 -5.81 11.41
N ALA A 8 -6.80 -5.85 10.35
CA ALA A 8 -6.31 -4.67 9.64
C ALA A 8 -7.44 -3.74 9.20
N ARG A 9 -8.48 -4.28 8.56
CA ARG A 9 -9.65 -3.48 8.12
C ARG A 9 -10.46 -2.92 9.28
N GLN A 10 -10.60 -3.66 10.38
CA GLN A 10 -11.33 -3.19 11.55
C GLN A 10 -10.60 -2.04 12.24
N VAL A 11 -9.28 -2.17 12.44
CA VAL A 11 -8.47 -1.11 13.03
C VAL A 11 -8.47 0.14 12.14
N ASP A 12 -8.33 -0.02 10.82
CA ASP A 12 -8.41 1.10 9.88
C ASP A 12 -9.76 1.82 10.00
N ARG A 13 -10.88 1.08 10.02
CA ARG A 13 -12.22 1.66 10.17
C ARG A 13 -12.40 2.42 11.48
N LEU A 14 -11.96 1.86 12.61
CA LEU A 14 -12.05 2.53 13.90
C LEU A 14 -11.23 3.82 13.91
N CYS A 15 -10.04 3.80 13.31
CA CYS A 15 -9.19 4.97 13.27
C CYS A 15 -9.76 6.07 12.36
N TRP A 16 -10.29 5.72 11.19
CA TRP A 16 -11.02 6.67 10.34
C TRP A 16 -12.26 7.23 11.02
N THR A 17 -12.98 6.40 11.76
CA THR A 17 -14.16 6.87 12.52
C THR A 17 -13.73 7.89 13.57
N GLY A 18 -12.67 7.62 14.33
CA GLY A 18 -12.12 8.56 15.32
C GLY A 18 -11.65 9.88 14.69
N ILE A 19 -10.94 9.80 13.56
CA ILE A 19 -10.50 10.99 12.80
C ILE A 19 -11.71 11.82 12.35
N LEU A 20 -12.71 11.19 11.72
CA LEU A 20 -13.90 11.89 11.23
C LEU A 20 -14.72 12.53 12.36
N LEU A 21 -14.85 11.83 13.50
CA LEU A 21 -15.53 12.38 14.68
C LEU A 21 -14.77 13.56 15.27
N GLY A 22 -13.44 13.44 15.42
CA GLY A 22 -12.60 14.54 15.90
C GLY A 22 -12.66 15.76 14.98
N LEU A 23 -12.63 15.54 13.66
CA LEU A 23 -12.77 16.59 12.66
C LEU A 23 -14.14 17.26 12.68
N ALA A 24 -15.22 16.48 12.83
CA ALA A 24 -16.56 17.04 12.95
C ALA A 24 -16.67 17.97 14.18
N PHE A 25 -16.04 17.57 15.30
CA PHE A 25 -16.00 18.38 16.51
C PHE A 25 -15.17 19.67 16.33
N THR A 26 -13.98 19.59 15.72
CA THR A 26 -13.16 20.78 15.46
C THR A 26 -13.87 21.73 14.51
N MET A 27 -14.48 21.18 13.47
CA MET A 27 -15.27 21.90 12.48
C MET A 27 -16.45 22.65 13.10
N THR A 28 -17.17 22.07 14.08
CA THR A 28 -18.26 22.79 14.77
C THR A 28 -17.77 24.02 15.54
N ASN A 29 -16.61 23.94 16.20
CA ASN A 29 -16.07 25.07 16.95
C ASN A 29 -15.55 26.17 16.03
N VAL A 30 -14.81 25.79 14.98
CA VAL A 30 -14.33 26.74 13.97
C VAL A 30 -15.50 27.39 13.25
N GLN A 31 -16.58 26.65 12.98
CA GLN A 31 -17.78 27.20 12.36
C GLN A 31 -18.42 28.28 13.24
N GLN A 32 -18.57 28.02 14.55
CA GLN A 32 -19.15 29.00 15.46
C GLN A 32 -18.31 30.28 15.52
N PHE A 33 -16.99 30.12 15.56
CA PHE A 33 -16.05 31.24 15.53
C PHE A 33 -16.10 32.02 14.20
N ALA A 34 -15.96 31.32 13.06
CA ALA A 34 -15.86 31.93 11.74
C ALA A 34 -17.20 32.48 11.23
N ALA A 35 -18.33 31.94 11.68
CA ALA A 35 -19.63 32.50 11.35
C ALA A 35 -19.82 33.87 11.96
N ALA A 36 -19.21 34.18 13.12
CA ALA A 36 -19.20 35.52 13.74
C ALA A 36 -20.58 36.22 13.76
N GLY A 37 -21.66 35.48 14.00
CA GLY A 37 -23.03 36.00 14.00
C GLY A 37 -23.72 36.08 12.62
N ALA A 38 -23.14 35.49 11.58
CA ALA A 38 -23.77 35.38 10.26
C ALA A 38 -25.14 34.68 10.35
N ARG A 39 -26.09 35.12 9.51
CA ARG A 39 -27.41 34.49 9.43
C ARG A 39 -27.27 33.01 9.07
N THR A 40 -28.06 32.16 9.74
CA THR A 40 -28.18 30.76 9.36
C THR A 40 -28.56 30.64 7.88
N TRP A 41 -27.98 29.68 7.17
CA TRP A 41 -28.18 29.44 5.72
C TRP A 41 -27.63 30.53 4.78
N SER A 42 -26.86 31.51 5.29
CA SER A 42 -26.16 32.47 4.43
C SER A 42 -24.86 31.90 3.86
N LEU A 43 -24.36 32.49 2.77
CA LEU A 43 -23.07 32.09 2.17
C LEU A 43 -21.90 32.12 3.17
N PRO A 44 -21.75 33.14 4.03
CA PRO A 44 -20.72 33.13 5.08
C PRO A 44 -20.89 32.00 6.10
N TRP A 45 -22.14 31.62 6.43
CA TRP A 45 -22.42 30.51 7.34
C TRP A 45 -21.95 29.17 6.76
N PHE A 46 -22.16 28.96 5.45
CA PHE A 46 -21.61 27.79 4.74
C PHE A 46 -20.09 27.87 4.58
N GLY A 47 -19.54 29.05 4.30
CA GLY A 47 -18.09 29.25 4.19
C GLY A 47 -17.35 28.91 5.49
N ALA A 48 -17.94 29.25 6.65
CA ALA A 48 -17.41 28.93 7.96
C ALA A 48 -17.28 27.41 8.19
N TRP A 49 -18.17 26.60 7.61
CA TRP A 49 -18.09 25.13 7.68
C TRP A 49 -16.92 24.54 6.87
N LEU A 50 -16.41 25.24 5.85
CA LEU A 50 -15.35 24.73 4.98
C LEU A 50 -13.94 25.02 5.48
N LEU A 51 -13.76 26.02 6.35
CA LEU A 51 -12.44 26.47 6.81
C LEU A 51 -11.62 25.35 7.44
N ASP A 52 -12.19 24.66 8.43
CA ASP A 52 -11.47 23.61 9.16
C ASP A 52 -11.21 22.36 8.28
N PRO A 53 -12.21 21.80 7.55
CA PRO A 53 -11.96 20.69 6.63
C PRO A 53 -10.88 20.96 5.59
N MET A 54 -10.80 22.18 5.05
CA MET A 54 -9.75 22.52 4.08
C MET A 54 -8.36 22.39 4.69
N VAL A 55 -8.14 22.93 5.89
CA VAL A 55 -6.84 22.85 6.59
C VAL A 55 -6.50 21.39 6.92
N SER A 56 -7.47 20.63 7.43
CA SER A 56 -7.26 19.22 7.77
C SER A 56 -6.96 18.35 6.55
N LEU A 57 -7.62 18.60 5.41
CA LEU A 57 -7.33 17.89 4.16
C LEU A 57 -5.94 18.21 3.63
N VAL A 58 -5.48 19.46 3.73
CA VAL A 58 -4.11 19.84 3.38
C VAL A 58 -3.10 19.13 4.27
N LEU A 59 -3.33 19.11 5.59
CA LEU A 59 -2.47 18.38 6.53
C LEU A 59 -2.43 16.88 6.21
N LEU A 60 -3.60 16.26 5.98
CA LEU A 60 -3.71 14.85 5.60
C LEU A 60 -2.96 14.56 4.28
N ALA A 61 -3.06 15.45 3.29
CA ALA A 61 -2.36 15.33 2.03
C ALA A 61 -0.84 15.45 2.20
N ILE A 62 -0.36 16.37 3.05
CA ILE A 62 1.06 16.50 3.40
C ILE A 62 1.56 15.22 4.07
N LEU A 63 0.83 14.71 5.07
CA LEU A 63 1.16 13.46 5.76
C LEU A 63 1.21 12.27 4.79
N ARG A 64 0.22 12.18 3.90
CA ARG A 64 0.18 11.15 2.85
C ARG A 64 1.38 11.27 1.90
N ALA A 65 1.72 12.48 1.47
CA ALA A 65 2.82 12.74 0.55
C ALA A 65 4.16 12.34 1.18
N GLU A 66 4.41 12.69 2.44
CA GLU A 66 5.64 12.28 3.14
C GLU A 66 5.80 10.76 3.18
N GLN A 67 4.73 10.05 3.49
CA GLN A 67 4.76 8.59 3.63
C GLN A 67 5.02 7.91 2.28
N VAL A 68 4.34 8.37 1.23
CA VAL A 68 4.60 7.89 -0.14
C VAL A 68 6.04 8.17 -0.56
N THR A 69 6.57 9.34 -0.21
CA THR A 69 7.93 9.77 -0.57
C THR A 69 8.99 8.97 0.21
N ALA A 70 8.74 8.69 1.50
CA ALA A 70 9.58 7.87 2.36
C ALA A 70 9.68 6.42 1.85
N ARG A 71 8.59 5.85 1.34
CA ARG A 71 8.59 4.52 0.70
C ARG A 71 9.50 4.43 -0.54
N HIS A 72 9.71 5.54 -1.23
CA HIS A 72 10.61 5.63 -2.39
C HIS A 72 12.03 6.09 -2.01
N GLY A 73 12.35 6.15 -0.72
CA GLY A 73 13.69 6.50 -0.22
C GLY A 73 14.03 7.99 -0.29
N VAL A 74 13.06 8.86 -0.60
CA VAL A 74 13.27 10.30 -0.68
C VAL A 74 12.98 10.91 0.69
N ARG A 75 13.95 11.63 1.26
CA ARG A 75 13.79 12.30 2.55
C ARG A 75 13.04 13.61 2.37
N THR A 76 11.97 13.80 3.12
CA THR A 76 11.27 15.09 3.17
C THR A 76 12.03 16.08 4.05
N GLY A 77 12.22 17.32 3.55
CA GLY A 77 13.02 18.35 4.20
C GLY A 77 12.30 19.07 5.36
N GLY A 78 13.03 19.93 6.07
CA GLY A 78 12.50 20.69 7.22
C GLY A 78 11.31 21.60 6.92
N TRP A 79 11.14 22.02 5.65
CA TRP A 79 9.99 22.82 5.21
C TRP A 79 8.65 22.08 5.41
N VAL A 80 8.61 20.77 5.14
CA VAL A 80 7.39 19.97 5.31
C VAL A 80 7.02 19.84 6.78
N ARG A 81 8.03 19.68 7.65
CA ARG A 81 7.85 19.73 9.11
C ARG A 81 7.31 21.09 9.57
N GLY A 82 7.83 22.19 9.01
CA GLY A 82 7.33 23.54 9.25
C GLY A 82 5.85 23.68 8.87
N ALA A 83 5.48 23.22 7.67
CA ALA A 83 4.10 23.24 7.19
C ALA A 83 3.15 22.47 8.11
N LYS A 84 3.54 21.28 8.58
CA LYS A 84 2.74 20.50 9.56
C LYS A 84 2.50 21.27 10.84
N TRP A 85 3.57 21.76 11.47
CA TRP A 85 3.46 22.51 12.72
C TRP A 85 2.64 23.78 12.54
N PHE A 86 2.78 24.46 11.41
CA PHE A 86 1.96 25.62 11.09
C PHE A 86 0.48 25.26 10.98
N THR A 87 0.13 24.20 10.23
CA THR A 87 -1.27 23.77 10.11
C THR A 87 -1.85 23.30 11.45
N LEU A 88 -1.09 22.57 12.25
CA LEU A 88 -1.51 22.15 13.59
C LEU A 88 -1.70 23.33 14.53
N ALA A 89 -0.78 24.30 14.52
CA ALA A 89 -0.88 25.50 15.33
C ALA A 89 -2.09 26.35 14.91
N ALA A 90 -2.35 26.48 13.61
CA ALA A 90 -3.53 27.18 13.11
C ALA A 90 -4.83 26.53 13.62
N THR A 91 -4.96 25.20 13.49
CA THR A 91 -6.13 24.47 14.02
C THR A 91 -6.24 24.62 15.53
N TYR A 92 -5.14 24.46 16.27
CA TYR A 92 -5.12 24.63 17.73
C TYR A 92 -5.61 26.01 18.15
N VAL A 93 -5.08 27.07 17.53
CA VAL A 93 -5.46 28.46 17.84
C VAL A 93 -6.95 28.66 17.55
N MET A 94 -7.44 28.26 16.37
CA MET A 94 -8.86 28.43 16.03
C MET A 94 -9.78 27.72 17.02
N ASN A 95 -9.39 26.53 17.48
CA ASN A 95 -10.23 25.72 18.39
C ASN A 95 -10.20 26.24 19.83
N THR A 96 -9.09 26.84 20.27
CA THR A 96 -8.91 27.29 21.66
C THR A 96 -9.14 28.79 21.85
N TRP A 97 -9.30 29.56 20.76
CA TRP A 97 -9.39 31.02 20.80
C TRP A 97 -10.50 31.53 21.73
N GLN A 98 -11.70 30.96 21.64
CA GLN A 98 -12.81 31.38 22.48
C GLN A 98 -12.54 31.08 23.96
N ALA A 99 -11.93 29.93 24.27
CA ALA A 99 -11.53 29.57 25.62
C ALA A 99 -10.46 30.53 26.20
N PHE A 100 -9.55 31.03 25.35
CA PHE A 100 -8.62 32.10 25.73
C PHE A 100 -9.35 33.41 26.00
N SER A 101 -10.32 33.78 25.17
CA SER A 101 -11.14 34.99 25.36
C SER A 101 -11.95 34.95 26.66
N GLU A 102 -12.42 33.76 27.05
CA GLU A 102 -13.17 33.50 28.29
C GLU A 102 -12.26 33.24 29.51
N ARG A 103 -10.93 33.22 29.31
CA ARG A 103 -9.90 32.93 30.34
C ARG A 103 -10.14 31.63 31.12
N SER A 104 -10.67 30.59 30.46
CA SER A 104 -10.98 29.30 31.09
C SER A 104 -9.97 28.23 30.68
N PRO A 105 -9.06 27.81 31.59
CA PRO A 105 -8.08 26.75 31.30
C PRO A 105 -8.74 25.40 30.97
N ALA A 106 -9.89 25.11 31.59
CA ALA A 106 -10.62 23.87 31.35
C ALA A 106 -11.17 23.79 29.91
N LEU A 107 -11.68 24.91 29.38
CA LEU A 107 -12.15 24.98 27.99
C LEU A 107 -10.97 24.91 27.01
N VAL A 108 -9.82 25.49 27.33
CA VAL A 108 -8.61 25.36 26.49
C VAL A 108 -8.22 23.90 26.37
N VAL A 109 -8.18 23.15 27.48
CA VAL A 109 -7.92 21.71 27.44
C VAL A 109 -8.98 20.98 26.61
N LEU A 110 -10.26 21.22 26.88
CA LEU A 110 -11.37 20.53 26.21
C LEU A 110 -11.35 20.71 24.68
N HIS A 111 -11.05 21.91 24.20
CA HIS A 111 -11.02 22.21 22.77
C HIS A 111 -9.67 21.96 22.10
N SER A 112 -8.59 21.74 22.87
CA SER A 112 -7.27 21.37 22.33
C SER A 112 -7.07 19.86 22.15
N VAL A 113 -7.76 19.04 22.93
CA VAL A 113 -7.63 17.58 22.86
C VAL A 113 -8.02 17.02 21.48
N PRO A 114 -9.17 17.40 20.88
CA PRO A 114 -9.58 16.86 19.58
C PRO A 114 -8.60 17.12 18.43
N PRO A 115 -8.06 18.34 18.19
CA PRO A 115 -7.14 18.56 17.09
C PRO A 115 -5.80 17.84 17.29
N LEU A 116 -5.31 17.73 18.52
CA LEU A 116 -4.10 16.97 18.83
C LEU A 116 -4.31 15.47 18.59
N VAL A 117 -5.45 14.92 19.03
CA VAL A 117 -5.80 13.51 18.79
C VAL A 117 -5.95 13.22 17.31
N VAL A 118 -6.61 14.09 16.54
CA VAL A 118 -6.74 13.94 15.08
C VAL A 118 -5.37 13.96 14.40
N PHE A 119 -4.49 14.89 14.79
CA PHE A 119 -3.13 14.96 14.26
C PHE A 119 -2.36 13.67 14.51
N VAL A 120 -2.29 13.23 15.78
CA VAL A 120 -1.58 12.02 16.18
C VAL A 120 -2.20 10.78 15.54
N ALA A 121 -3.52 10.67 15.53
CA ALA A 121 -4.23 9.56 14.90
C ALA A 121 -3.94 9.51 13.40
N THR A 122 -3.93 10.65 12.70
CA THR A 122 -3.65 10.70 11.27
C THR A 122 -2.22 10.23 10.98
N GLU A 123 -1.25 10.70 11.77
CA GLU A 123 0.15 10.26 11.65
C GLU A 123 0.28 8.76 11.92
N ALA A 124 -0.34 8.26 13.00
CA ALA A 124 -0.33 6.84 13.36
C ALA A 124 -1.04 5.94 12.33
N VAL A 125 -2.16 6.38 11.74
CA VAL A 125 -2.86 5.65 10.68
C VAL A 125 -1.97 5.45 9.47
N THR A 126 -1.21 6.47 9.09
CA THR A 126 -0.32 6.34 7.94
C THR A 126 0.80 5.35 8.20
N ASP A 127 1.45 5.40 9.36
CA ASP A 127 2.48 4.41 9.74
C ASP A 127 1.92 2.99 9.87
N LEU A 128 0.73 2.84 10.47
CA LEU A 128 0.08 1.54 10.61
C LEU A 128 -0.29 0.93 9.26
N ARG A 129 -0.82 1.73 8.32
CA ARG A 129 -1.15 1.27 6.96
C ARG A 129 0.08 0.78 6.21
N ASP A 130 1.21 1.45 6.39
CA ASP A 130 2.49 1.06 5.80
C ASP A 130 2.96 -0.29 6.34
N LYS A 131 2.97 -0.45 7.66
CA LYS A 131 3.36 -1.71 8.32
C LYS A 131 2.44 -2.88 7.97
N LEU A 132 1.13 -2.65 7.94
CA LEU A 132 0.15 -3.66 7.52
C LEU A 132 0.33 -4.04 6.04
N GLY A 133 0.59 -3.06 5.17
CA GLY A 133 0.89 -3.30 3.76
C GLY A 133 2.15 -4.16 3.59
N ALA A 134 3.21 -3.87 4.33
CA ALA A 134 4.45 -4.66 4.33
C ALA A 134 4.21 -6.10 4.84
N ALA A 135 3.44 -6.27 5.92
CA ALA A 135 3.09 -7.58 6.45
C ALA A 135 2.27 -8.42 5.46
N VAL A 136 1.28 -7.81 4.79
CA VAL A 136 0.48 -8.47 3.77
C VAL A 136 1.34 -8.87 2.56
N ALA A 137 2.24 -7.99 2.12
CA ALA A 137 3.18 -8.29 1.03
C ALA A 137 4.14 -9.44 1.39
N ALA A 138 4.65 -9.47 2.63
CA ALA A 138 5.51 -10.55 3.12
C ALA A 138 4.75 -11.89 3.18
N VAL A 139 3.51 -11.90 3.66
CA VAL A 139 2.67 -13.12 3.65
C VAL A 139 2.35 -13.56 2.22
N ALA A 140 2.11 -12.63 1.30
CA ALA A 140 1.88 -12.94 -0.11
C ALA A 140 3.14 -13.53 -0.77
N ALA A 141 4.32 -12.96 -0.51
CA ALA A 141 5.59 -13.47 -0.99
C ALA A 141 5.91 -14.87 -0.41
N ALA A 142 5.66 -15.09 0.88
CA ALA A 142 5.82 -16.40 1.51
C ALA A 142 4.83 -17.46 0.98
N ARG A 143 3.68 -17.01 0.43
CA ARG A 143 2.69 -17.88 -0.22
C ARG A 143 2.94 -18.09 -1.71
N GLN A 144 3.87 -17.36 -2.33
CA GLN A 144 4.26 -17.70 -3.69
C GLN A 144 4.89 -19.10 -3.62
N PRO A 145 4.30 -20.11 -4.30
CA PRO A 145 4.93 -21.41 -4.35
C PRO A 145 6.32 -21.19 -4.95
N GLU A 146 7.32 -21.77 -4.28
CA GLU A 146 8.70 -21.84 -4.73
C GLU A 146 8.68 -22.03 -6.25
N ARG A 147 9.15 -20.98 -6.96
CA ARG A 147 9.06 -20.80 -8.41
C ARG A 147 9.17 -22.16 -9.07
N ALA A 148 8.03 -22.71 -9.52
CA ALA A 148 8.00 -24.04 -10.10
C ALA A 148 9.04 -24.06 -11.22
N VAL A 149 10.08 -24.90 -11.05
CA VAL A 149 11.11 -25.08 -12.06
C VAL A 149 10.39 -25.27 -13.40
N PRO A 150 10.69 -24.48 -14.45
CA PRO A 150 10.00 -24.59 -15.72
C PRO A 150 10.01 -26.06 -16.13
N ARG A 151 8.83 -26.66 -16.28
CA ARG A 151 8.72 -28.06 -16.68
C ARG A 151 9.22 -28.12 -18.12
N THR A 152 10.44 -28.59 -18.32
CA THR A 152 11.01 -28.77 -19.66
C THR A 152 10.04 -29.60 -20.50
N THR A 153 9.59 -29.04 -21.61
CA THR A 153 8.56 -29.66 -22.44
C THR A 153 9.17 -30.78 -23.30
N PHE A 154 8.33 -31.66 -23.84
CA PHE A 154 8.80 -32.70 -24.77
C PHE A 154 9.53 -32.11 -25.98
N GLY A 155 9.08 -30.95 -26.49
CA GLY A 155 9.69 -30.26 -27.62
C GLY A 155 11.10 -29.77 -27.30
N GLU A 156 11.31 -29.18 -26.12
CA GLU A 156 12.64 -28.73 -25.70
C GLU A 156 13.63 -29.89 -25.56
N TYR A 157 13.18 -31.05 -25.06
CA TYR A 157 14.02 -32.25 -25.05
C TYR A 157 14.31 -32.79 -26.46
N LEU A 158 13.35 -32.68 -27.38
CA LEU A 158 13.55 -33.11 -28.76
C LEU A 158 14.54 -32.20 -29.49
N ASP A 159 14.44 -30.89 -29.30
CA ASP A 159 15.37 -29.92 -29.90
C ASP A 159 16.78 -30.07 -29.34
N ALA A 160 16.92 -30.30 -28.03
CA ALA A 160 18.21 -30.63 -27.42
C ALA A 160 18.81 -31.93 -28.00
N ALA A 161 18.00 -32.96 -28.19
CA ALA A 161 18.46 -34.21 -28.80
C ALA A 161 18.83 -34.05 -30.29
N ARG A 162 18.09 -33.24 -31.05
CA ARG A 162 18.41 -32.92 -32.45
C ARG A 162 19.71 -32.15 -32.58
N ALA A 163 19.97 -31.20 -31.70
CA ALA A 163 21.21 -30.43 -31.69
C ALA A 163 22.45 -31.32 -31.45
N ALA A 164 22.28 -32.43 -30.71
CA ALA A 164 23.34 -33.39 -30.43
C ALA A 164 23.46 -34.53 -31.48
N LEU A 165 22.56 -34.59 -32.47
CA LEU A 165 22.52 -35.67 -33.45
C LEU A 165 23.55 -35.44 -34.56
N THR A 166 24.48 -36.37 -34.74
CA THR A 166 25.43 -36.41 -35.87
C THR A 166 25.15 -37.65 -36.75
N ALA A 167 25.65 -37.64 -37.99
CA ALA A 167 25.40 -38.71 -38.97
C ALA A 167 25.87 -40.11 -38.53
N GLU A 168 26.77 -40.20 -37.56
CA GLU A 168 27.36 -41.45 -37.07
C GLU A 168 26.66 -41.99 -35.82
N VAL A 169 25.72 -41.24 -35.24
CA VAL A 169 25.07 -41.59 -33.98
C VAL A 169 23.93 -42.57 -34.21
N VAL A 170 24.02 -43.73 -33.56
CA VAL A 170 22.89 -44.67 -33.45
C VAL A 170 21.89 -44.14 -32.41
N ILE A 171 20.72 -43.70 -32.88
CA ILE A 171 19.66 -43.19 -32.01
C ILE A 171 19.19 -44.31 -31.07
N THR A 172 19.47 -44.20 -29.77
CA THR A 172 19.02 -45.13 -28.72
C THR A 172 18.41 -44.40 -27.52
N PRO A 173 17.50 -45.02 -26.74
CA PRO A 173 16.95 -44.41 -25.53
C PRO A 173 18.01 -44.12 -24.44
N ALA A 174 19.15 -44.82 -24.48
CA ALA A 174 20.29 -44.57 -23.60
C ALA A 174 21.01 -43.28 -24.01
N TRP A 175 21.33 -43.14 -25.30
CA TRP A 175 21.93 -41.93 -25.86
C TRP A 175 21.04 -40.69 -25.65
N VAL A 176 19.73 -40.79 -25.92
CA VAL A 176 18.81 -39.66 -25.67
C VAL A 176 18.85 -39.22 -24.21
N ARG A 177 18.90 -40.16 -23.26
CA ARG A 177 18.98 -39.83 -21.83
C ARG A 177 20.30 -39.16 -21.48
N GLU A 178 21.39 -39.58 -22.10
CA GLU A 178 22.72 -39.00 -21.88
C GLU A 178 22.78 -37.54 -22.32
N VAL A 179 22.25 -37.22 -23.51
CA VAL A 179 22.33 -35.86 -24.07
C VAL A 179 21.25 -34.90 -23.55
N THR A 180 20.13 -35.42 -23.04
CA THR A 180 19.00 -34.57 -22.58
C THR A 180 18.73 -34.61 -21.08
N GLY A 181 19.27 -35.60 -20.35
CA GLY A 181 18.96 -35.82 -18.93
C GLY A 181 17.51 -36.25 -18.65
N CYS A 182 16.73 -36.60 -19.68
CA CYS A 182 15.31 -36.91 -19.51
C CYS A 182 15.05 -38.29 -18.86
N SER A 183 13.84 -38.50 -18.34
CA SER A 183 13.48 -39.78 -17.69
C SER A 183 13.45 -40.97 -18.67
N ARG A 184 13.58 -42.21 -18.14
CA ARG A 184 13.57 -43.46 -18.94
C ARG A 184 12.35 -43.62 -19.86
N GLY A 185 11.17 -43.18 -19.39
CA GLY A 185 9.93 -43.25 -20.17
C GLY A 185 9.89 -42.22 -21.31
N LEU A 186 10.49 -41.05 -21.09
CA LEU A 186 10.54 -39.97 -22.07
C LEU A 186 11.61 -40.24 -23.14
N SER A 187 12.77 -40.78 -22.74
CA SER A 187 13.87 -41.08 -23.66
C SER A 187 13.50 -42.12 -24.72
N SER A 188 12.64 -43.07 -24.36
CA SER A 188 12.09 -44.06 -25.30
C SER A 188 11.20 -43.42 -26.38
N LYS A 189 10.35 -42.47 -25.99
CA LYS A 189 9.45 -41.75 -26.92
C LYS A 189 10.21 -40.80 -27.84
N LEU A 190 11.18 -40.06 -27.27
CA LEU A 190 12.06 -39.18 -28.03
C LEU A 190 12.90 -39.98 -29.05
N ALA A 191 13.49 -41.11 -28.65
CA ALA A 191 14.25 -41.97 -29.54
C ALA A 191 13.38 -42.56 -30.68
N ALA A 192 12.12 -42.92 -30.41
CA ALA A 192 11.20 -43.37 -31.45
C ALA A 192 10.87 -42.26 -32.46
N THR A 193 10.64 -41.04 -31.96
CA THR A 193 10.34 -39.86 -32.79
C THR A 193 11.52 -39.51 -33.70
N LEU A 194 12.74 -39.44 -33.15
CA LEU A 194 13.95 -39.15 -33.93
C LEU A 194 14.25 -40.21 -35.00
N ARG A 195 13.95 -41.49 -34.73
CA ARG A 195 14.12 -42.55 -35.75
C ARG A 195 13.11 -42.45 -36.87
N ALA A 196 11.86 -42.09 -36.57
CA ALA A 196 10.85 -41.83 -37.60
C ALA A 196 11.30 -40.68 -38.52
N GLU A 197 11.79 -39.58 -37.94
CA GLU A 197 12.32 -38.44 -38.70
C GLU A 197 13.55 -38.80 -39.56
N ALA A 198 14.45 -39.64 -39.05
CA ALA A 198 15.63 -40.09 -39.79
C ALA A 198 15.26 -41.03 -40.96
N GLY A 199 14.20 -41.83 -40.81
CA GLY A 199 13.71 -42.74 -41.85
C GLY A 199 12.96 -42.03 -42.99
N GLU A 200 12.30 -40.90 -42.71
CA GLU A 200 11.64 -40.06 -43.74
C GLU A 200 12.61 -39.23 -44.58
N ARG A 201 13.88 -39.09 -44.14
CA ARG A 201 14.92 -38.32 -44.82
C ARG A 201 15.86 -39.15 -45.71
N SER A 202 15.72 -40.48 -45.71
CA SER A 202 16.42 -41.40 -46.64
C SER A 202 15.55 -41.71 -47.84
#